data_AF-A0AAE4VDF4-F1
#
_entry.id   AF-A0AAE4VDF4-F1
#
_cell.length_a   1.000
_cell.length_b   1.000
_cell.length_c   1.000
_cell.angle_alpha   90.00
_cell.angle_beta   90.00
_cell.angle_gamma   90.00
#
_symmetry.space_group_name_H-M   'P 1'
#
loop_
_entity.id
_entity.type
_entity.pdbx_description
1 polymer ?
#
loop_
_entity_poly.entity_id
_entity_poly.type
_entity_poly.pdbx_seq_one_letter_code
_entity_poly.pdbx_strand_id
1 'polypeptide(L)'
;MKVSFKYIAAAVGGLALSVPLVTGVASAQPDFSGVVNTTCSYEQVMAALNAQRPDLAQQFNASPFAQGALRNFLASGPVERQQTVAQLQGSPAAAQYFGPINSIAASCSNY
;
A
#
# COMPACT_ATOMS: atom_id res chain seq x y z
N MET A 1 -3.53 -17.00 -63.54
CA MET A 1 -2.74 -16.24 -62.51
C MET A 1 -3.67 -15.98 -61.33
N LYS A 2 -3.48 -16.40 -60.07
CA LYS A 2 -2.30 -16.48 -59.16
C LYS A 2 -1.57 -15.16 -59.01
N VAL A 3 -1.98 -14.39 -57.99
CA VAL A 3 -1.21 -13.55 -57.05
C VAL A 3 -2.24 -12.92 -56.11
N SER A 4 -2.04 -12.63 -54.83
CA SER A 4 -1.08 -13.06 -53.83
C SER A 4 -1.59 -12.43 -52.53
N PHE A 5 -1.68 -13.27 -51.52
CA PHE A 5 -1.88 -12.97 -50.12
C PHE A 5 -0.89 -11.93 -49.61
N LYS A 6 -1.38 -10.84 -49.01
CA LYS A 6 -0.58 -9.98 -48.14
C LYS A 6 -1.40 -9.63 -46.90
N TYR A 7 -1.07 -10.33 -45.81
CA TYR A 7 -1.35 -9.94 -44.45
C TYR A 7 -0.90 -8.49 -44.22
N ILE A 8 -1.84 -7.63 -43.83
CA ILE A 8 -1.50 -6.40 -43.12
C ILE A 8 -1.60 -6.73 -41.64
N ALA A 9 -0.46 -7.10 -41.07
CA ALA A 9 -0.20 -6.91 -39.66
C ALA A 9 0.01 -5.40 -39.44
N ALA A 10 -0.90 -4.77 -38.69
CA ALA A 10 -0.69 -3.46 -38.10
C ALA A 10 -0.80 -3.62 -36.59
N ALA A 11 0.26 -3.19 -35.91
CA ALA A 11 0.53 -3.35 -34.50
C ALA A 11 -0.21 -2.30 -33.65
N VAL A 12 0.00 -2.42 -32.33
CA VAL A 12 -0.10 -1.39 -31.28
C VAL A 12 -1.41 -1.34 -30.48
N GLY A 13 -1.36 -2.01 -29.33
CA GLY A 13 -1.69 -1.51 -27.99
C GLY A 13 -2.80 -0.48 -27.78
N GLY A 14 -3.83 -0.88 -27.02
CA GLY A 14 -4.74 0.03 -26.34
C GLY A 14 -5.55 -0.71 -25.28
N LEU A 15 -5.17 -0.57 -24.01
CA LEU A 15 -5.99 -0.99 -22.87
C LEU A 15 -7.32 -0.24 -22.91
N ALA A 16 -8.43 -0.95 -23.11
CA ALA A 16 -9.78 -0.41 -22.91
C ALA A 16 -10.39 -1.03 -21.66
N LEU A 17 -9.98 -0.54 -20.48
CA LEU A 17 -10.73 -0.74 -19.24
C LEU A 17 -11.68 0.44 -19.07
N SER A 18 -12.84 0.35 -19.71
CA SER A 18 -13.97 1.25 -19.48
C SER A 18 -14.62 0.91 -18.13
N VAL A 19 -14.13 1.53 -17.05
CA VAL A 19 -14.82 1.52 -15.74
C VAL A 19 -15.58 2.84 -15.62
N PRO A 20 -16.92 2.82 -15.50
CA PRO A 20 -17.68 4.04 -15.27
C PRO A 20 -17.27 4.66 -13.93
N LEU A 21 -16.80 5.90 -14.00
CA LEU A 21 -16.54 6.78 -12.87
C LEU A 21 -17.88 7.11 -12.19
N VAL A 22 -18.34 6.27 -11.28
CA VAL A 22 -19.31 6.70 -10.26
C VAL A 22 -18.51 7.33 -9.13
N THR A 23 -18.36 8.66 -9.16
CA THR A 23 -17.87 9.47 -8.05
C THR A 23 -18.96 9.57 -6.98
N GLY A 24 -19.31 8.43 -6.39
CA GLY A 24 -19.72 8.42 -5.00
C GLY A 24 -18.42 8.41 -4.21
N VAL A 25 -18.10 9.49 -3.50
CA VAL A 25 -17.19 9.38 -2.35
C VAL A 25 -17.93 8.53 -1.32
N ALA A 26 -17.90 7.21 -1.51
CA ALA A 26 -17.96 6.34 -0.36
C ALA A 26 -16.77 6.82 0.47
N SER A 27 -17.06 7.47 1.60
CA SER A 27 -16.11 7.60 2.70
C SER A 27 -15.82 6.18 3.20
N ALA A 28 -15.18 5.37 2.35
CA ALA A 28 -14.68 4.08 2.70
C ALA A 28 -13.54 4.39 3.65
N GLN A 29 -13.81 4.18 4.93
CA GLN A 29 -12.78 4.11 5.96
C GLN A 29 -11.62 3.31 5.35
N PRO A 30 -10.38 3.82 5.36
CA PRO A 30 -9.26 3.13 4.72
C PRO A 30 -9.22 1.69 5.23
N ASP A 31 -9.22 0.73 4.30
CA ASP A 31 -9.16 -0.69 4.64
C ASP A 31 -7.76 -1.03 5.14
N PHE A 32 -7.66 -1.49 6.38
CA PHE A 32 -6.40 -1.89 7.01
C PHE A 32 -6.25 -3.40 7.09
N SER A 33 -7.08 -4.18 6.37
CA SER A 33 -6.99 -5.63 6.40
C SER A 33 -5.61 -6.13 5.99
N GLY A 34 -5.00 -5.49 4.96
CA GLY A 34 -3.62 -5.79 4.54
C GLY A 34 -2.56 -5.45 5.59
N VAL A 35 -2.79 -4.43 6.42
CA VAL A 35 -1.87 -3.99 7.48
C VAL A 35 -1.95 -4.94 8.69
N VAL A 36 -3.17 -5.31 9.08
CA VAL A 36 -3.43 -6.28 10.15
C VAL A 36 -2.85 -7.65 9.81
N ASN A 37 -3.06 -8.12 8.58
CA ASN A 37 -2.63 -9.43 8.11
C ASN A 37 -1.24 -9.41 7.47
N THR A 38 -0.48 -8.32 7.61
CA THR A 38 0.85 -8.23 7.00
C THR A 38 1.77 -9.32 7.52
N THR A 39 2.53 -9.90 6.60
CA THR A 39 3.60 -10.88 6.87
C THR A 39 4.99 -10.26 6.68
N CYS A 40 5.06 -8.97 6.38
CA CYS A 40 6.33 -8.30 6.12
C CYS A 40 7.17 -8.19 7.39
N SER A 41 8.48 -8.42 7.25
CA SER A 41 9.42 -8.20 8.34
C SER A 41 9.64 -6.69 8.57
N TYR A 42 10.22 -6.34 9.71
CA TYR A 42 10.60 -4.96 9.99
C TYR A 42 11.50 -4.37 8.88
N GLU A 43 12.46 -5.14 8.39
CA GLU A 43 13.39 -4.70 7.35
C GLU A 43 12.66 -4.43 6.04
N GLN A 44 11.72 -5.30 5.66
CA GLN A 44 10.91 -5.14 4.44
C GLN A 44 10.02 -3.90 4.51
N VAL A 45 9.38 -3.66 5.65
CA VAL A 45 8.58 -2.45 5.87
C VAL A 45 9.46 -1.20 5.80
N MET A 46 10.63 -1.24 6.42
CA MET A 46 11.57 -0.11 6.39
C MET A 46 12.12 0.15 4.99
N ALA A 47 12.49 -0.89 4.25
CA ALA A 47 12.96 -0.76 2.87
C ALA A 47 11.86 -0.16 1.97
N ALA A 48 10.63 -0.66 2.07
CA ALA A 48 9.47 -0.10 1.38
C ALA A 48 9.18 1.35 1.76
N LEU A 49 9.26 1.69 3.07
CA LEU A 49 9.07 3.05 3.57
C LEU A 49 10.13 4.00 3.00
N ASN A 50 11.41 3.62 3.02
CA ASN A 50 12.51 4.42 2.48
C ASN A 50 12.39 4.60 0.96
N ALA A 51 11.94 3.59 0.23
CA ALA A 51 11.78 3.65 -1.23
C ALA A 51 10.56 4.48 -1.67
N GLN A 52 9.42 4.32 -0.99
CA GLN A 52 8.16 4.95 -1.41
C GLN A 52 7.97 6.33 -0.80
N ARG A 53 8.41 6.53 0.44
CA ARG A 53 8.15 7.74 1.25
C ARG A 53 9.40 8.16 2.02
N PRO A 54 10.48 8.58 1.34
CA PRO A 54 11.72 9.00 1.99
C PRO A 54 11.50 10.15 2.97
N ASP A 55 10.54 11.05 2.70
CA ASP A 55 10.14 12.14 3.59
C ASP A 55 9.61 11.65 4.96
N LEU A 56 8.81 10.58 4.96
CA LEU A 56 8.30 9.96 6.18
C LEU A 56 9.35 9.05 6.82
N ALA A 57 10.17 8.39 6.01
CA ALA A 57 11.25 7.54 6.50
C ALA A 57 12.24 8.31 7.37
N GLN A 58 12.61 9.54 6.97
CA GLN A 58 13.49 10.39 7.78
C GLN A 58 12.87 10.71 9.15
N GLN A 59 11.59 11.08 9.18
CA GLN A 59 10.87 11.38 10.43
C GLN A 59 10.72 10.14 11.31
N PHE A 60 10.43 9.00 10.70
CA PHE A 60 10.31 7.72 11.39
C PHE A 60 11.66 7.28 12.00
N ASN A 61 12.74 7.41 11.23
CA ASN A 61 14.10 7.08 11.67
C ASN A 61 14.57 7.99 12.82
N ALA A 62 14.10 9.24 12.88
CA ALA A 62 14.38 10.15 13.98
C ALA A 62 13.60 9.81 15.27
N SER A 63 12.58 8.93 15.21
CA SER A 63 11.72 8.59 16.34
C SER A 63 11.99 7.16 16.85
N PRO A 64 12.74 6.98 17.96
CA PRO A 64 12.96 5.64 18.53
C PRO A 64 11.65 5.00 19.02
N PHE A 65 10.69 5.83 19.46
CA PHE A 65 9.37 5.37 19.83
C PHE A 65 8.62 4.75 18.63
N ALA A 66 8.63 5.41 17.47
CA ALA A 66 7.97 4.88 16.27
C ALA A 66 8.57 3.55 15.80
N GLN A 67 9.90 3.44 15.88
CA GLN A 67 10.61 2.20 15.56
C GLN A 67 10.22 1.05 16.50
N GLY A 68 10.15 1.32 17.82
CA GLY A 68 9.67 0.36 18.81
C GLY A 68 8.22 -0.04 18.58
N ALA A 69 7.34 0.93 18.29
CA ALA A 69 5.93 0.69 18.00
C ALA A 69 5.74 -0.20 16.76
N LEU A 70 6.50 0.03 15.68
CA LEU A 70 6.45 -0.84 14.50
C LEU A 70 6.92 -2.26 14.81
N ARG A 71 8.02 -2.42 15.55
CA ARG A 71 8.51 -3.75 15.95
C ARG A 71 7.48 -4.49 16.78
N ASN A 72 6.86 -3.82 17.75
CA ASN A 72 5.80 -4.39 18.56
C ASN A 72 4.60 -4.78 17.70
N PHE A 73 4.13 -3.88 16.83
CA PHE A 73 3.01 -4.15 15.92
C PHE A 73 3.26 -5.39 15.04
N LEU A 74 4.47 -5.52 14.49
CA LEU A 74 4.83 -6.68 13.67
C LEU A 74 5.02 -7.97 14.49
N ALA A 75 5.41 -7.87 15.76
CA ALA A 75 5.48 -9.02 16.66
C ALA A 75 4.11 -9.46 17.20
N SER A 76 3.15 -8.53 17.28
CA SER A 76 1.79 -8.77 17.75
C SER A 76 1.00 -9.69 16.81
N GLY A 77 0.05 -10.44 17.39
CA GLY A 77 -0.91 -11.24 16.62
C GLY A 77 -1.99 -10.37 15.95
N PRO A 78 -2.80 -10.93 15.04
CA PRO A 78 -3.78 -10.17 14.25
C PRO A 78 -4.80 -9.39 15.08
N VAL A 79 -5.29 -9.96 16.19
CA VAL A 79 -6.26 -9.30 17.08
C VAL A 79 -5.67 -8.02 17.68
N GLU A 80 -4.43 -8.09 18.16
CA GLU A 80 -3.77 -6.98 18.81
C GLU A 80 -3.37 -5.89 17.78
N ARG A 81 -2.98 -6.30 16.57
CA ARG A 81 -2.81 -5.39 15.43
C ARG A 81 -4.11 -4.67 15.06
N GLN A 82 -5.25 -5.35 15.05
CA GLN A 82 -6.56 -4.72 14.82
C GLN A 82 -6.85 -3.64 15.86
N GLN A 83 -6.52 -3.89 17.13
CA GLN A 83 -6.67 -2.90 18.19
C GLN A 83 -5.77 -1.68 17.97
N THR A 84 -4.51 -1.87 17.58
CA THR A 84 -3.61 -0.75 17.22
C THR A 84 -4.15 0.05 16.05
N VAL A 85 -4.64 -0.62 15.00
CA VAL A 85 -5.26 0.04 13.84
C VAL A 85 -6.50 0.82 14.24
N ALA A 86 -7.39 0.26 15.08
CA ALA A 86 -8.57 0.95 15.55
C ALA A 86 -8.22 2.23 16.35
N GLN A 87 -7.15 2.17 17.15
CA GLN A 87 -6.64 3.36 17.85
C GLN A 87 -6.11 4.42 16.87
N LEU A 88 -5.38 4.01 15.82
CA LEU A 88 -4.91 4.91 14.77
C LEU A 88 -6.08 5.55 14.02
N GLN A 89 -7.10 4.77 13.66
CA GLN A 89 -8.31 5.25 13.00
C GLN A 89 -9.10 6.25 13.85
N GLY A 90 -9.03 6.15 15.18
CA GLY A 90 -9.61 7.12 16.11
C GLY A 90 -8.83 8.45 16.22
N SER A 91 -7.63 8.53 15.66
CA SER A 91 -6.78 9.72 15.74
C SER A 91 -6.80 10.52 14.43
N PRO A 92 -7.38 11.73 14.39
CA PRO A 92 -7.41 12.55 13.18
C PRO A 92 -6.01 12.97 12.71
N ALA A 93 -5.06 13.10 13.64
CA ALA A 93 -3.67 13.40 13.32
C ALA A 93 -2.99 12.25 12.54
N ALA A 94 -3.47 11.01 12.70
CA ALA A 94 -2.94 9.85 12.02
C ALA A 94 -3.46 9.68 10.59
N ALA A 95 -4.56 10.38 10.23
CA ALA A 95 -5.24 10.20 8.95
C ALA A 95 -4.32 10.42 7.73
N GLN A 96 -3.38 11.36 7.84
CA GLN A 96 -2.39 11.65 6.80
C GLN A 96 -1.44 10.48 6.51
N TYR A 97 -1.31 9.52 7.43
CA TYR A 97 -0.44 8.35 7.29
C TYR A 97 -1.19 7.10 6.81
N PHE A 98 -2.52 7.11 6.75
CA PHE A 98 -3.31 5.93 6.37
C PHE A 98 -3.00 5.44 4.95
N GLY A 99 -2.93 6.36 3.98
CA GLY A 99 -2.54 6.04 2.61
C GLY A 99 -1.15 5.40 2.53
N PRO A 100 -0.10 6.04 3.09
CA PRO A 100 1.24 5.48 3.15
C PRO A 100 1.33 4.11 3.83
N ILE A 101 0.69 3.95 4.98
CA ILE A 101 0.68 2.67 5.73
C ILE A 101 0.09 1.56 4.86
N ASN A 102 -1.04 1.81 4.18
CA ASN A 102 -1.66 0.84 3.28
C ASN A 102 -0.80 0.55 2.05
N SER A 103 -0.19 1.58 1.43
CA SER A 103 0.71 1.41 0.28
C SER A 103 1.90 0.53 0.62
N ILE A 104 2.52 0.78 1.78
CA ILE A 104 3.67 0.01 2.27
C ILE A 104 3.23 -1.42 2.56
N ALA A 105 2.13 -1.63 3.30
CA ALA A 105 1.65 -2.98 3.62
C ALA A 105 1.29 -3.80 2.37
N ALA A 106 0.80 -3.16 1.31
CA ALA A 106 0.46 -3.83 0.05
C ALA A 106 1.68 -4.26 -0.77
N SER A 107 2.86 -3.66 -0.53
CA SER A 107 4.02 -3.82 -1.42
C SER A 107 5.31 -4.23 -0.71
N CYS A 108 5.34 -4.21 0.63
CA CYS A 108 6.53 -4.50 1.42
C CYS A 108 7.14 -5.88 1.15
N SER A 109 6.36 -6.85 0.69
CA SER A 109 6.87 -8.17 0.29
C SER A 109 7.80 -8.15 -0.93
N ASN A 110 7.85 -7.05 -1.69
CA ASN A 110 8.75 -6.86 -2.83
C ASN A 110 10.10 -6.23 -2.43
N TYR A 111 10.29 -5.95 -1.15
CA TYR A 111 11.52 -5.41 -0.56
C TYR A 111 12.08 -6.43 0.43
#